data_AF-A0A8S3IRZ5-F1
#
_entry.id   AF-A0A8S3IRZ5-F1
#
_cell.length_a   1.000
_cell.length_b   1.000
_cell.length_c   1.000
_cell.angle_alpha   90.00
_cell.angle_beta   90.00
_cell.angle_gamma   90.00
#
_symmetry.space_group_name_H-M   'P 1'
#
loop_
_entity.id
_entity.type
_entity.pdbx_description
1 polymer ?
#
loop_
_entity_poly.entity_id
_entity_poly.type
_entity_poly.pdbx_seq_one_letter_code
_entity_poly.pdbx_strand_id
1 'polypeptide(L)'
;MHNVEDERDQIESETDDDDDEDVICWPLLTEKTIQSSENKIDFDYFEKFYVDFLLNLREGHSLPQNIIQTFTSGLKSLIELVHELLKNENKNSRTKYQRSTTTSATDDSILLTDMKEVISNVIARMTDITKNEYSFLKLSKKYFSYTSAKEIKLENSDQSAYYIPIQSSIQQMLNKPDVLTMLIKNVNENVNRNTIDTDLMFNYRHALDAKQHEVLKNKPDALLVQLYIDDIGLTNPIGAKRDTQKITMVYFQLEDLPDTVRSM
;
A
#
# COMPACT_ATOMS: atom_id res chain seq x y z
N MET A 1 -39.88 -45.69 -41.28
CA MET A 1 -39.06 -44.82 -42.16
C MET A 1 -39.45 -43.37 -41.89
N HIS A 2 -38.86 -42.76 -40.86
CA HIS A 2 -38.54 -41.34 -40.80
C HIS A 2 -37.43 -41.20 -39.76
N ASN A 3 -36.54 -40.29 -40.07
CA ASN A 3 -35.15 -40.21 -39.67
C ASN A 3 -34.99 -38.97 -38.75
N VAL A 4 -33.84 -38.85 -38.09
CA VAL A 4 -33.30 -37.62 -37.45
C VAL A 4 -34.02 -37.24 -36.12
N GLU A 5 -33.41 -36.87 -34.99
CA GLU A 5 -32.12 -36.23 -34.68
C GLU A 5 -31.52 -36.75 -33.36
N ASP A 6 -30.20 -36.92 -33.36
CA ASP A 6 -29.29 -37.16 -32.23
C ASP A 6 -29.03 -35.80 -31.53
N GLU A 7 -29.56 -35.59 -30.33
CA GLU A 7 -29.12 -34.49 -29.45
C GLU A 7 -27.96 -34.98 -28.58
N ARG A 8 -26.74 -34.67 -29.02
CA ARG A 8 -25.54 -34.71 -28.18
C ARG A 8 -25.29 -33.31 -27.65
N ASP A 9 -25.71 -33.06 -26.42
CA ASP A 9 -25.27 -31.87 -25.68
C ASP A 9 -23.77 -31.96 -25.41
N GLN A 10 -23.06 -31.04 -26.05
CA GLN A 10 -21.66 -30.74 -25.81
C GLN A 10 -21.60 -29.95 -24.50
N ILE A 11 -21.01 -30.55 -23.47
CA ILE A 11 -20.55 -29.82 -22.29
C ILE A 11 -19.30 -29.08 -22.73
N GLU A 12 -19.47 -27.81 -23.10
CA GLU A 12 -18.37 -26.85 -23.24
C GLU A 12 -17.76 -26.66 -21.84
N SER A 13 -16.50 -27.08 -21.70
CA SER A 13 -15.69 -26.76 -20.53
C SER A 13 -15.22 -25.31 -20.67
N GLU A 14 -15.92 -24.39 -20.02
CA GLU A 14 -15.40 -23.06 -19.69
C GLU A 14 -14.23 -23.25 -18.73
N THR A 15 -13.01 -23.14 -19.26
CA THR A 15 -11.82 -22.89 -18.45
C THR A 15 -11.73 -21.38 -18.28
N ASP A 16 -12.18 -20.91 -17.11
CA ASP A 16 -11.90 -19.58 -16.57
C ASP A 16 -10.39 -19.48 -16.28
N ASP A 17 -9.61 -19.10 -17.29
CA ASP A 17 -8.23 -18.64 -17.13
C ASP A 17 -8.24 -17.10 -17.00
N ASP A 18 -8.84 -16.60 -15.92
CA ASP A 18 -8.69 -15.21 -15.46
C ASP A 18 -7.63 -15.16 -14.33
N ASP A 19 -6.44 -15.70 -14.60
CA ASP A 19 -5.23 -15.38 -13.84
C ASP A 19 -4.62 -14.09 -14.43
N ASP A 20 -5.36 -12.99 -14.37
CA ASP A 20 -4.76 -11.66 -14.36
C ASP A 20 -4.08 -11.50 -12.99
N GLU A 21 -2.94 -12.17 -12.79
CA GLU A 21 -2.02 -11.79 -11.73
C GLU A 21 -1.69 -10.31 -11.95
N ASP A 22 -2.24 -9.44 -11.09
CA ASP A 22 -1.87 -8.05 -10.97
C ASP A 22 -0.34 -7.98 -10.91
N VAL A 23 0.28 -7.73 -12.06
CA VAL A 23 1.73 -7.59 -12.17
C VAL A 23 2.06 -6.32 -11.38
N ILE A 24 2.45 -6.51 -10.13
CA ILE A 24 2.96 -5.45 -9.26
C ILE A 24 4.17 -4.86 -9.98
N CYS A 25 3.92 -3.79 -10.74
CA CYS A 25 4.94 -3.13 -11.53
C CYS A 25 5.73 -2.25 -10.56
N TRP A 26 6.75 -2.85 -9.96
CA TRP A 26 7.67 -2.14 -9.09
C TRP A 26 8.22 -0.94 -9.86
N PRO A 27 8.12 0.29 -9.34
CA PRO A 27 8.72 1.44 -9.98
C PRO A 27 10.24 1.23 -10.00
N LEU A 28 10.74 0.74 -11.14
CA LEU A 28 12.16 0.62 -11.38
C LEU A 28 12.74 2.03 -11.36
N LEU A 29 13.81 2.22 -10.59
CA LEU A 29 14.63 3.43 -10.68
C LEU A 29 15.23 3.48 -12.09
N THR A 30 14.58 4.22 -12.99
CA THR A 30 15.12 4.52 -14.30
C THR A 30 15.92 5.81 -14.23
N GLU A 31 16.91 5.99 -15.12
CA GLU A 31 17.64 7.26 -15.23
C GLU A 31 16.70 8.46 -15.44
N LYS A 32 15.53 8.24 -16.07
CA LYS A 32 14.46 9.25 -16.18
C LYS A 32 13.82 9.60 -14.84
N THR A 33 13.61 8.61 -13.94
CA THR A 33 13.06 8.82 -12.58
C THR A 33 14.01 9.63 -11.69
N ILE A 34 15.32 9.47 -11.91
CA ILE A 34 16.37 10.20 -11.19
C ILE A 34 16.51 11.65 -11.69
N GLN A 35 16.19 11.92 -12.97
CA GLN A 35 16.26 13.25 -13.55
C GLN A 35 14.94 14.05 -13.49
N SER A 36 13.79 13.37 -13.39
CA SER A 36 12.46 14.01 -13.32
C SER A 36 12.02 14.37 -11.90
N SER A 37 12.68 13.82 -10.87
CA SER A 37 12.43 14.22 -9.50
C SER A 37 13.22 15.49 -9.17
N GLU A 38 12.52 16.59 -8.89
CA GLU A 38 13.10 17.80 -8.26
C GLU A 38 13.70 17.51 -6.87
N ASN A 39 13.62 16.26 -6.40
CA ASN A 39 14.10 15.82 -5.10
C ASN A 39 15.54 15.33 -5.20
N LYS A 40 16.45 16.05 -4.55
CA LYS A 40 17.81 15.60 -4.25
C LYS A 40 17.76 14.20 -3.64
N ILE A 41 18.50 13.24 -4.21
CA ILE A 41 18.67 11.91 -3.60
C ILE A 41 19.40 12.10 -2.27
N ASP A 42 18.67 11.89 -1.18
CA ASP A 42 19.19 11.93 0.18
C ASP A 42 18.71 10.70 0.97
N PHE A 43 19.08 10.64 2.25
CA PHE A 43 18.69 9.52 3.10
C PHE A 43 17.20 9.50 3.43
N ASP A 44 16.50 10.64 3.42
CA ASP A 44 15.05 10.67 3.68
C ASP A 44 14.30 10.05 2.49
N TYR A 45 14.71 10.38 1.27
CA TYR A 45 14.21 9.74 0.05
C TYR A 45 14.48 8.24 0.03
N PHE A 46 15.70 7.83 0.38
CA PHE A 46 16.05 6.40 0.49
C PHE A 46 15.14 5.66 1.48
N GLU A 47 14.95 6.22 2.69
CA GLU A 47 14.09 5.60 3.70
C GLU A 47 12.65 5.49 3.21
N LYS A 48 12.11 6.56 2.60
CA LYS A 48 10.76 6.55 2.03
C LYS A 48 10.61 5.45 0.97
N PHE A 49 11.56 5.37 0.03
CA PHE A 49 11.56 4.35 -1.01
C PHE A 49 11.64 2.93 -0.42
N TYR A 50 12.52 2.72 0.56
CA TYR A 50 12.69 1.41 1.17
C TYR A 50 11.46 0.98 1.98
N VAL A 51 10.82 1.89 2.70
CA VAL A 51 9.56 1.61 3.41
C VAL A 51 8.44 1.29 2.42
N ASP A 52 8.32 2.03 1.32
CA ASP A 52 7.34 1.74 0.25
C ASP A 52 7.54 0.34 -0.34
N PHE A 53 8.79 0.01 -0.68
CA PHE A 53 9.16 -1.31 -1.18
C PHE A 53 8.78 -2.42 -0.19
N LEU A 54 9.06 -2.24 1.10
CA LEU A 54 8.71 -3.21 2.14
C LEU A 54 7.20 -3.32 2.37
N LEU A 55 6.46 -2.20 2.29
CA LEU A 55 4.99 -2.20 2.38
C LEU A 55 4.40 -3.04 1.25
N ASN A 56 4.79 -2.76 0.00
CA ASN A 56 4.31 -3.50 -1.16
C ASN A 56 4.66 -4.99 -1.06
N LEU A 57 5.87 -5.33 -0.61
CA LEU A 57 6.30 -6.72 -0.45
C LEU A 57 5.50 -7.44 0.65
N ARG A 58 5.27 -6.76 1.77
CA ARG A 58 4.57 -7.32 2.92
C ARG A 58 3.08 -7.52 2.63
N GLU A 59 2.42 -6.50 2.11
CA GLU A 59 0.98 -6.54 1.85
C GLU A 59 0.66 -7.42 0.63
N GLY A 60 1.46 -7.32 -0.44
CA GLY A 60 1.26 -8.11 -1.65
C GLY A 60 1.48 -9.62 -1.47
N HIS A 61 2.28 -10.04 -0.49
CA HIS A 61 2.57 -11.46 -0.25
C HIS A 61 2.28 -11.94 1.17
N SER A 62 1.59 -11.12 1.99
CA SER A 62 1.27 -11.42 3.40
C SER A 62 2.49 -11.88 4.22
N LEU A 63 3.65 -11.25 4.02
CA LEU A 63 4.89 -11.73 4.63
C LEU A 63 4.98 -11.38 6.13
N PRO A 64 5.31 -12.36 6.99
CA PRO A 64 5.52 -12.07 8.40
C PRO A 64 6.84 -11.33 8.64
N GLN A 65 6.91 -10.59 9.75
CA GLN A 65 8.03 -9.69 10.07
C GLN A 65 9.41 -10.38 10.09
N ASN A 66 9.47 -11.64 10.53
CA ASN A 66 10.71 -12.42 10.53
C ASN A 66 11.26 -12.68 9.10
N ILE A 67 10.38 -12.83 8.12
CA ILE A 67 10.75 -12.99 6.71
C ILE A 67 11.29 -11.67 6.17
N ILE A 68 10.65 -10.54 6.49
CA ILE A 68 11.14 -9.19 6.12
C ILE A 68 12.54 -8.92 6.69
N GLN A 69 12.79 -9.32 7.95
CA GLN A 69 14.11 -9.22 8.56
C GLN A 69 15.16 -10.09 7.88
N THR A 70 14.78 -11.32 7.51
CA THR A 70 15.65 -12.23 6.77
C THR A 70 15.99 -11.67 5.39
N PHE A 71 14.99 -11.14 4.68
CA PHE A 71 15.17 -10.48 3.39
C PHE A 71 16.10 -9.27 3.49
N THR A 72 15.92 -8.44 4.51
CA THR A 72 16.78 -7.28 4.78
C THR A 72 18.22 -7.69 5.08
N SER A 73 18.42 -8.78 5.82
CA SER A 73 19.75 -9.34 6.09
C SER A 73 20.42 -9.86 4.81
N GLY A 74 19.65 -10.46 3.91
CA GLY A 74 20.11 -10.86 2.57
C GLY A 74 20.54 -9.65 1.74
N LEU A 75 19.71 -8.59 1.67
CA LEU A 75 20.05 -7.35 0.97
C LEU A 75 21.30 -6.68 1.55
N LYS A 76 21.43 -6.62 2.88
CA LYS A 76 22.64 -6.12 3.54
C LYS A 76 23.87 -6.88 3.07
N SER A 77 23.81 -8.21 3.09
CA SER A 77 24.92 -9.07 2.68
C SER A 77 25.29 -8.84 1.20
N LEU A 78 24.29 -8.64 0.34
CA LEU A 78 24.50 -8.32 -1.07
C LEU A 78 25.20 -6.97 -1.25
N ILE A 79 24.76 -5.93 -0.53
CA ILE A 79 25.39 -4.60 -0.57
C ILE A 79 26.84 -4.68 -0.08
N GLU A 80 27.11 -5.42 1.00
CA GLU A 80 28.46 -5.63 1.52
C GLU A 80 29.35 -6.39 0.50
N LEU A 81 28.79 -7.38 -0.21
CA LEU A 81 29.50 -8.09 -1.26
C LEU A 81 29.84 -7.17 -2.43
N VAL A 82 28.88 -6.37 -2.91
CA VAL A 82 29.11 -5.38 -3.99
C VAL A 82 30.17 -4.37 -3.57
N HIS A 83 30.15 -3.91 -2.32
CA HIS A 83 31.17 -3.03 -1.78
C HIS A 83 32.57 -3.64 -1.81
N GLU A 84 32.73 -4.91 -1.39
CA GLU A 84 34.03 -5.59 -1.47
C GLU A 84 34.48 -5.83 -2.92
N LEU A 85 33.56 -6.12 -3.85
CA LEU A 85 33.88 -6.22 -5.27
C LEU A 85 34.42 -4.88 -5.83
N LEU A 86 33.74 -3.77 -5.56
CA LEU A 86 34.19 -2.43 -5.98
C LEU A 86 35.56 -2.07 -5.38
N LYS A 87 35.76 -2.41 -4.11
CA LYS A 87 37.04 -2.21 -3.42
C LYS A 87 38.17 -3.06 -4.02
N ASN A 88 37.89 -4.28 -4.45
CA ASN A 88 38.87 -5.16 -5.11
C ASN A 88 39.22 -4.68 -6.52
N GLU A 89 38.24 -4.24 -7.32
CA GLU A 89 38.47 -3.64 -8.64
C GLU A 89 39.35 -2.37 -8.56
N ASN A 90 39.09 -1.51 -7.56
CA ASN A 90 39.91 -0.33 -7.31
C ASN A 90 41.36 -0.69 -6.93
N LYS A 91 41.58 -1.72 -6.12
CA LYS A 91 42.93 -2.21 -5.78
C LYS A 91 43.67 -2.77 -6.99
N ASN A 92 42.99 -3.57 -7.82
CA ASN A 92 43.56 -4.19 -9.03
C ASN A 92 43.92 -3.16 -10.10
N SER A 93 43.15 -2.08 -10.20
CA SER A 93 43.44 -0.95 -11.06
C SER A 93 44.69 -0.18 -10.59
N ARG A 94 44.87 -0.02 -9.26
CA ARG A 94 46.08 0.59 -8.68
C ARG A 94 47.36 -0.22 -8.91
N THR A 95 47.30 -1.55 -8.81
CA THR A 95 48.47 -2.42 -9.09
C THR A 95 48.88 -2.41 -10.56
N LYS A 96 47.96 -2.14 -11.49
CA LYS A 96 48.28 -1.99 -12.92
C LYS A 96 48.90 -0.62 -13.24
N TYR A 97 48.48 0.46 -12.57
CA TYR A 97 48.96 1.82 -12.84
C TYR A 97 50.19 2.25 -12.04
N GLN A 98 50.51 1.64 -10.89
CA GLN A 98 51.73 1.95 -10.12
C GLN A 98 53.06 1.58 -10.80
N ARG A 99 53.02 0.99 -12.00
CA ARG A 99 54.22 0.82 -12.85
C ARG A 99 54.59 2.09 -13.63
N SER A 100 53.76 3.13 -13.60
CA SER A 100 53.96 4.38 -14.32
C SER A 100 53.61 5.57 -13.42
N THR A 101 54.64 6.33 -13.05
CA THR A 101 54.61 7.67 -12.42
C THR A 101 54.10 7.84 -10.99
N THR A 102 54.98 8.39 -10.16
CA THR A 102 54.79 8.94 -8.82
C THR A 102 54.04 10.27 -8.88
N THR A 103 52.74 10.32 -8.57
CA THR A 103 52.09 11.50 -7.95
C THR A 103 50.64 11.18 -7.54
N SER A 104 50.24 11.69 -6.38
CA SER A 104 48.87 11.76 -5.83
C SER A 104 48.21 10.45 -5.35
N ALA A 105 48.58 10.00 -4.14
CA ALA A 105 47.90 8.91 -3.42
C ALA A 105 46.77 9.39 -2.49
N THR A 106 46.54 10.70 -2.38
CA THR A 106 45.66 11.30 -1.35
C THR A 106 44.20 11.41 -1.78
N ASP A 107 43.92 11.68 -3.06
CA ASP A 107 42.57 12.01 -3.55
C ASP A 107 41.63 10.78 -3.59
N ASP A 108 42.12 9.65 -4.11
CA ASP A 108 41.33 8.42 -4.23
C ASP A 108 41.09 7.70 -2.88
N SER A 109 41.81 8.07 -1.81
CA SER A 109 41.61 7.48 -0.47
C SER A 109 40.38 8.08 0.24
N ILE A 110 40.04 9.32 -0.13
CA ILE A 110 38.89 10.07 0.38
C ILE A 110 37.61 9.47 -0.22
N LEU A 111 37.57 9.29 -1.55
CA LEU A 111 36.44 8.66 -2.27
C LEU A 111 36.01 7.28 -1.74
N LEU A 112 36.97 6.44 -1.35
CA LEU A 112 36.66 5.08 -0.87
C LEU A 112 36.21 5.06 0.60
N THR A 113 36.67 6.03 1.40
CA THR A 113 36.23 6.22 2.79
C THR A 113 34.81 6.77 2.82
N ASP A 114 34.50 7.73 1.95
CA ASP A 114 33.17 8.32 1.80
C ASP A 114 32.14 7.27 1.35
N MET A 115 32.51 6.39 0.39
CA MET A 115 31.64 5.31 -0.06
C MET A 115 31.33 4.31 1.06
N LYS A 116 32.34 3.94 1.88
CA LYS A 116 32.14 3.04 3.01
C LYS A 116 31.20 3.65 4.05
N GLU A 117 31.32 4.95 4.31
CA GLU A 117 30.43 5.66 5.23
C GLU A 117 28.99 5.67 4.71
N VAL A 118 28.78 6.00 3.43
CA VAL A 118 27.44 5.96 2.80
C VAL A 118 26.83 4.57 2.90
N ILE A 119 27.57 3.51 2.57
CA ILE A 119 27.09 2.13 2.64
C ILE A 119 26.75 1.73 4.09
N SER A 120 27.60 2.10 5.04
CA SER A 120 27.35 1.83 6.46
C SER A 120 26.08 2.53 6.94
N ASN A 121 25.85 3.78 6.51
CA ASN A 121 24.64 4.54 6.82
C ASN A 121 23.38 3.93 6.19
N VAL A 122 23.46 3.48 4.93
CA VAL A 122 22.36 2.77 4.24
C VAL A 122 21.98 1.50 5.00
N ILE A 123 22.97 0.66 5.32
CA ILE A 123 22.76 -0.60 6.05
C ILE A 123 22.16 -0.34 7.44
N ALA A 124 22.68 0.64 8.16
CA ALA A 124 22.18 1.00 9.49
C ALA A 124 20.70 1.40 9.43
N ARG A 125 20.32 2.27 8.47
CA ARG A 125 18.93 2.69 8.28
C ARG A 125 18.01 1.53 7.91
N MET A 126 18.41 0.67 6.96
CA MET A 126 17.63 -0.53 6.60
C MET A 126 17.39 -1.43 7.82
N THR A 127 18.42 -1.60 8.64
CA THR A 127 18.34 -2.42 9.86
C THR A 127 17.41 -1.79 10.88
N ASP A 128 17.50 -0.47 11.10
CA ASP A 128 16.63 0.25 12.02
C ASP A 128 15.16 0.22 11.59
N ILE A 129 14.88 0.34 10.29
CA ILE A 129 13.54 0.25 9.71
C ILE A 129 12.91 -1.11 10.00
N THR A 130 13.67 -2.19 9.83
CA THR A 130 13.16 -3.58 9.91
C THR A 130 13.33 -4.24 11.27
N LYS A 131 13.96 -3.54 12.23
CA LYS A 131 14.28 -4.06 13.57
C LYS A 131 13.06 -4.63 14.30
N ASN A 132 11.93 -3.95 14.21
CA ASN A 132 10.67 -4.40 14.80
C ASN A 132 9.48 -3.68 14.13
N GLU A 133 8.28 -4.22 14.37
CA GLU A 133 7.02 -3.69 13.84
C GLU A 133 6.84 -2.21 14.17
N TYR A 134 7.16 -1.81 15.40
CA TYR A 134 7.01 -0.42 15.85
C TYR A 134 7.85 0.55 15.01
N SER A 135 9.10 0.20 14.71
CA SER A 135 10.03 1.06 13.96
C SER A 135 9.56 1.23 12.52
N PHE A 136 9.09 0.14 11.91
CA PHE A 136 8.49 0.14 10.59
C PHE A 136 7.23 1.04 10.55
N LEU A 137 6.25 0.78 11.42
CA LEU A 137 4.99 1.52 11.47
C LEU A 137 5.20 3.02 11.76
N LYS A 138 6.20 3.37 12.57
CA LYS A 138 6.56 4.77 12.84
C LYS A 138 6.94 5.50 11.56
N LEU A 139 7.70 4.85 10.68
CA LEU A 139 8.11 5.43 9.40
C LEU A 139 6.99 5.35 8.36
N SER A 140 6.18 4.31 8.36
CA SER A 140 4.95 4.26 7.56
C SER A 140 4.02 5.43 7.90
N LYS A 141 3.91 5.78 9.18
CA LYS A 141 3.18 6.97 9.64
C LYS A 141 3.83 8.27 9.17
N LYS A 142 5.17 8.35 9.21
CA LYS A 142 5.92 9.54 8.76
C LYS A 142 5.72 9.79 7.26
N TYR A 143 5.85 8.76 6.43
CA TYR A 143 5.93 8.91 4.97
C TYR A 143 4.59 8.74 4.25
N PHE A 144 3.69 7.91 4.77
CA PHE A 144 2.42 7.56 4.12
C PHE A 144 1.21 7.94 4.97
N SER A 145 1.43 8.66 6.07
CA SER A 145 0.37 9.01 7.03
C SER A 145 -0.39 7.78 7.54
N TYR A 146 0.23 6.60 7.63
CA TYR A 146 -0.42 5.38 8.09
C TYR A 146 -1.22 5.55 9.40
N THR A 147 -2.44 5.00 9.42
CA THR A 147 -3.29 4.90 10.61
C THR A 147 -3.32 3.47 11.14
N SER A 148 -2.80 3.26 12.35
CA SER A 148 -2.87 1.96 13.02
C SER A 148 -4.26 1.68 13.58
N ALA A 149 -4.68 0.42 13.53
CA ALA A 149 -5.83 -0.04 14.29
C ALA A 149 -5.62 0.18 15.80
N LYS A 150 -6.70 0.51 16.50
CA LYS A 150 -6.76 0.63 17.95
C LYS A 150 -7.46 -0.59 18.51
N GLU A 151 -6.81 -1.29 19.43
CA GLU A 151 -7.45 -2.36 20.19
C GLU A 151 -8.44 -1.76 21.19
N ILE A 152 -9.66 -2.28 21.17
CA ILE A 152 -10.73 -1.97 22.11
C ILE A 152 -11.05 -3.27 22.84
N LYS A 153 -10.73 -3.33 24.12
CA LYS A 153 -11.11 -4.47 24.97
C LYS A 153 -12.59 -4.34 25.32
N LEU A 154 -13.36 -5.39 25.05
CA LEU A 154 -14.77 -5.43 25.40
C LEU A 154 -14.91 -5.68 26.90
N GLU A 155 -15.75 -4.90 27.58
CA GLU A 155 -15.94 -5.05 29.03
C GLU A 155 -16.48 -6.45 29.35
N ASN A 156 -15.86 -7.11 30.32
CA ASN A 156 -16.24 -8.44 30.82
C ASN A 156 -16.12 -9.60 29.82
N SER A 157 -15.28 -9.50 28.79
CA SER A 157 -14.93 -10.64 27.93
C SER A 157 -13.44 -10.69 27.60
N ASP A 158 -12.96 -11.87 27.21
CA ASP A 158 -11.62 -12.06 26.64
C ASP A 158 -11.55 -11.62 25.17
N GLN A 159 -12.57 -10.92 24.67
CA GLN A 159 -12.68 -10.52 23.28
C GLN A 159 -12.19 -9.08 23.10
N SER A 160 -11.45 -8.86 22.02
CA SER A 160 -11.01 -7.54 21.58
C SER A 160 -11.64 -7.21 20.24
N ALA A 161 -12.02 -5.95 20.06
CA ALA A 161 -12.34 -5.37 18.77
C ALA A 161 -11.17 -4.52 18.28
N TYR A 162 -10.97 -4.44 16.97
CA TYR A 162 -9.95 -3.60 16.36
C TYR A 162 -10.64 -2.52 15.54
N TYR A 163 -10.36 -1.26 15.87
CA TYR A 163 -10.99 -0.10 15.24
C TYR A 163 -9.95 0.74 14.51
N ILE A 164 -10.17 0.97 13.23
CA ILE A 164 -9.40 1.95 12.46
C ILE A 164 -10.15 3.30 12.51
N PRO A 165 -9.55 4.37 13.06
CA PRO A 165 -10.17 5.68 13.17
C PRO A 165 -10.67 6.25 11.84
N ILE A 166 -11.99 6.20 11.62
CA ILE A 166 -12.66 6.67 10.38
C ILE A 166 -12.26 8.12 10.06
N GLN A 167 -12.27 9.00 11.06
CA GLN A 167 -11.88 10.40 10.86
C GLN A 167 -10.46 10.54 10.32
N SER A 168 -9.50 9.79 10.87
CA SER A 168 -8.10 9.83 10.42
C SER A 168 -7.95 9.24 9.02
N SER A 169 -8.65 8.15 8.72
CA SER A 169 -8.67 7.53 7.38
C SER A 169 -9.23 8.48 6.32
N ILE A 170 -10.37 9.12 6.60
CA ILE A 170 -10.97 10.11 5.70
C ILE A 170 -10.04 11.30 5.51
N GLN A 171 -9.45 11.86 6.58
CA GLN A 171 -8.50 12.96 6.47
C GLN A 171 -7.30 12.60 5.58
N GLN A 172 -6.76 11.38 5.71
CA GLN A 172 -5.65 10.92 4.88
C GLN A 172 -6.01 10.81 3.41
N MET A 173 -7.20 10.26 3.13
CA MET A 173 -7.70 10.18 1.78
C MET A 173 -7.93 11.57 1.17
N LEU A 174 -8.53 12.50 1.92
CA LEU A 174 -8.83 13.86 1.45
C LEU A 174 -7.61 14.79 1.44
N ASN A 175 -6.50 14.41 2.07
CA ASN A 175 -5.23 15.14 1.93
C ASN A 175 -4.59 14.94 0.55
N LYS A 176 -5.07 13.98 -0.26
CA LYS A 176 -4.66 13.83 -1.66
C LYS A 176 -5.43 14.86 -2.52
N PRO A 177 -4.75 15.85 -3.14
CA PRO A 177 -5.43 16.93 -3.87
C PRO A 177 -6.36 16.43 -4.98
N ASP A 178 -5.96 15.38 -5.68
CA ASP A 178 -6.74 14.78 -6.77
C ASP A 178 -8.07 14.21 -6.24
N VAL A 179 -8.01 13.45 -5.15
CA VAL A 179 -9.19 12.84 -4.51
C VAL A 179 -10.13 13.92 -3.96
N LEU A 180 -9.58 14.96 -3.31
CA LEU A 180 -10.38 16.06 -2.80
C LEU A 180 -11.07 16.83 -3.93
N THR A 181 -10.37 17.08 -5.03
CA THR A 181 -10.94 17.77 -6.19
C THR A 181 -12.05 16.93 -6.83
N MET A 182 -11.86 15.62 -6.95
CA MET A 182 -12.87 14.69 -7.44
C MET A 182 -14.11 14.66 -6.53
N LEU A 183 -13.91 14.61 -5.21
CA LEU A 183 -14.99 14.64 -4.22
C LEU A 183 -15.81 15.93 -4.36
N ILE A 184 -15.18 17.10 -4.32
CA ILE A 184 -15.86 18.40 -4.39
C ILE A 184 -16.66 18.50 -5.69
N LYS A 185 -16.08 18.09 -6.82
CA LYS A 185 -16.77 18.07 -8.10
C LYS A 185 -18.02 17.19 -8.05
N ASN A 186 -17.89 15.95 -7.55
CA ASN A 186 -19.01 15.00 -7.50
C ASN A 186 -20.13 15.47 -6.55
N VAL A 187 -19.79 16.01 -5.37
CA VAL A 187 -20.76 16.61 -4.44
C VAL A 187 -21.54 17.74 -5.12
N ASN A 188 -20.83 18.68 -5.76
CA ASN A 188 -21.47 19.81 -6.43
C ASN A 188 -22.40 19.36 -7.57
N GLU A 189 -21.99 18.37 -8.37
CA GLU A 189 -22.84 17.80 -9.41
C GLU A 189 -24.10 17.15 -8.82
N ASN A 190 -23.97 16.39 -7.74
CA ASN A 190 -25.07 15.68 -7.10
C ASN A 190 -26.06 16.62 -6.39
N VAL A 191 -25.56 17.68 -5.74
CA VAL A 191 -26.37 18.73 -5.12
C VAL A 191 -27.13 19.53 -6.19
N ASN A 192 -26.51 19.82 -7.34
CA ASN A 192 -27.19 20.53 -8.42
C ASN A 192 -28.25 19.65 -9.11
N ARG A 193 -27.98 18.36 -9.29
CA ARG A 193 -28.95 17.39 -9.85
C ARG A 193 -30.19 17.22 -8.97
N ASN A 194 -30.07 17.40 -7.66
CA ASN A 194 -31.20 17.35 -6.72
C ASN A 194 -32.32 18.36 -6.99
N THR A 195 -32.06 19.40 -7.79
CA THR A 195 -33.07 20.39 -8.19
C THR A 195 -33.85 19.99 -9.44
N ILE A 196 -33.42 18.95 -10.16
CA ILE A 196 -34.06 18.46 -11.38
C ILE A 196 -34.91 17.25 -10.98
N ASP A 197 -36.22 17.38 -11.14
CA ASP A 197 -37.21 16.37 -10.75
C ASP A 197 -37.13 15.17 -11.71
N THR A 198 -36.19 14.27 -11.44
CA THR A 198 -36.04 13.01 -12.18
C THR A 198 -36.53 11.87 -11.29
N ASP A 199 -37.37 10.99 -11.85
CA ASP A 199 -37.88 9.75 -11.20
C ASP A 199 -36.79 8.67 -10.98
N LEU A 200 -35.51 9.09 -10.97
CA LEU A 200 -34.33 8.25 -10.86
C LEU A 200 -33.52 8.65 -9.63
N MET A 201 -33.24 7.66 -8.78
CA MET A 201 -32.38 7.82 -7.60
C MET A 201 -30.96 7.39 -7.94
N PHE A 202 -30.03 8.35 -8.03
CA PHE A 202 -28.62 8.06 -8.33
C PHE A 202 -27.76 7.89 -7.09
N ASN A 203 -28.14 8.52 -5.97
CA ASN A 203 -27.45 8.42 -4.69
C ASN A 203 -28.42 8.68 -3.54
N TYR A 204 -27.98 8.43 -2.31
CA TYR A 204 -28.81 8.63 -1.12
C TYR A 204 -29.32 10.08 -0.98
N ARG A 205 -28.59 11.11 -1.44
CA ARG A 205 -29.05 12.51 -1.35
C ARG A 205 -30.32 12.78 -2.14
N HIS A 206 -30.63 11.93 -3.12
CA HIS A 206 -31.84 12.04 -3.95
C HIS A 206 -33.07 11.41 -3.27
N ALA A 207 -32.85 10.56 -2.26
CA ALA A 207 -33.91 9.90 -1.53
C ALA A 207 -34.81 10.93 -0.81
N LEU A 208 -36.11 10.64 -0.76
CA LEU A 208 -37.09 11.49 -0.07
C LEU A 208 -36.73 11.67 1.41
N ASP A 209 -36.25 10.59 2.06
CA ASP A 209 -35.83 10.63 3.46
C ASP A 209 -34.60 11.53 3.66
N ALA A 210 -33.65 11.51 2.72
CA ALA A 210 -32.48 12.38 2.78
C ALA A 210 -32.84 13.86 2.65
N LYS A 211 -33.85 14.20 1.83
CA LYS A 211 -34.38 15.57 1.69
C LYS A 211 -35.04 16.08 2.98
N GLN A 212 -35.56 15.18 3.80
CA GLN A 212 -36.18 15.50 5.10
C GLN A 212 -35.19 15.44 6.27
N HIS A 213 -34.01 14.85 6.08
CA HIS A 213 -33.01 14.69 7.12
C HIS A 213 -32.43 16.05 7.58
N GLU A 214 -32.53 16.35 8.88
CA GLU A 214 -32.18 17.66 9.43
C GLU A 214 -30.74 18.10 9.10
N VAL A 215 -29.79 17.17 9.15
CA VAL A 215 -28.38 17.47 8.85
C VAL A 215 -28.21 17.85 7.38
N LEU A 216 -28.84 17.12 6.45
CA LEU A 216 -28.66 17.34 5.02
C LEU A 216 -29.44 18.57 4.53
N LYS A 217 -30.56 18.88 5.19
CA LYS A 217 -31.30 20.11 4.95
C LYS A 217 -30.50 21.36 5.34
N ASN A 218 -29.77 21.30 6.46
CA ASN A 218 -28.95 22.42 6.95
C ASN A 218 -27.55 22.46 6.32
N LYS A 219 -27.03 21.30 5.88
CA LYS A 219 -25.70 21.10 5.30
C LYS A 219 -25.80 20.16 4.09
N PRO A 220 -26.22 20.66 2.92
CA PRO A 220 -26.44 19.84 1.73
C PRO A 220 -25.15 19.24 1.16
N ASP A 221 -23.99 19.75 1.57
CA ASP A 221 -22.64 19.32 1.24
C ASP A 221 -21.99 18.43 2.32
N ALA A 222 -22.73 18.06 3.39
CA ALA A 222 -22.20 17.20 4.44
C ALA A 222 -21.79 15.83 3.88
N LEU A 223 -20.57 15.39 4.16
CA LEU A 223 -20.03 14.11 3.67
C LEU A 223 -20.90 12.93 4.11
N LEU A 224 -21.26 12.08 3.15
CA LEU A 224 -22.00 10.85 3.39
C LEU A 224 -21.05 9.66 3.56
N VAL A 225 -21.20 8.98 4.69
CA VAL A 225 -20.47 7.76 5.02
C VAL A 225 -21.48 6.63 5.13
N GLN A 226 -21.31 5.61 4.29
CA GLN A 226 -22.08 4.37 4.37
C GLN A 226 -21.31 3.34 5.19
N LEU A 227 -21.99 2.66 6.10
CA LEU A 227 -21.44 1.59 6.92
C LEU A 227 -21.98 0.25 6.47
N TYR A 228 -21.10 -0.73 6.37
CA TYR A 228 -21.42 -2.11 6.08
C TYR A 228 -20.99 -2.99 7.25
N ILE A 229 -21.72 -4.09 7.43
CA ILE A 229 -21.42 -5.11 8.41
C ILE A 229 -21.46 -6.47 7.73
N ASP A 230 -20.44 -7.28 7.99
CA ASP A 230 -20.35 -8.66 7.50
C ASP A 230 -19.84 -9.58 8.61
N ASP A 231 -20.29 -10.83 8.59
CA ASP A 231 -19.93 -11.85 9.57
C ASP A 231 -19.21 -13.00 8.88
N ILE A 232 -17.90 -13.12 9.12
CA ILE A 232 -17.07 -14.19 8.57
C ILE A 232 -16.94 -15.31 9.61
N GLY A 233 -17.38 -16.51 9.24
CA GLY A 233 -17.15 -17.72 10.03
C GLY A 233 -15.71 -18.22 9.88
N LEU A 234 -14.96 -18.29 10.98
CA LEU A 234 -13.66 -18.94 11.00
C LEU A 234 -13.85 -20.43 11.22
N THR A 235 -13.57 -21.22 10.19
CA THR A 235 -13.56 -22.67 10.30
C THR A 235 -12.14 -23.12 10.63
N ASN A 236 -11.97 -23.83 11.74
CA ASN A 236 -10.76 -24.62 11.93
C ASN A 236 -10.89 -25.86 11.03
N PRO A 237 -10.05 -26.05 10.00
CA PRO A 237 -10.15 -27.21 9.12
C PRO A 237 -9.85 -28.54 9.84
N ILE A 238 -9.29 -28.50 11.05
CA ILE A 238 -8.89 -29.67 11.83
C ILE A 238 -9.66 -29.70 13.16
N GLY A 239 -10.86 -30.31 13.17
CA GLY A 239 -11.53 -30.73 14.41
C GLY A 239 -13.06 -30.61 14.43
N ALA A 240 -13.66 -31.20 15.47
CA ALA A 240 -15.12 -31.25 15.68
C ALA A 240 -15.78 -29.90 16.08
N LYS A 241 -15.00 -28.81 16.17
CA LYS A 241 -15.47 -27.43 16.44
C LYS A 241 -15.43 -26.55 15.19
N ARG A 242 -15.79 -27.14 14.04
CA ARG A 242 -16.06 -26.41 12.81
C ARG A 242 -17.15 -25.36 13.13
N ASP A 243 -16.89 -24.09 12.86
CA ASP A 243 -17.86 -22.96 12.94
C ASP A 243 -18.14 -22.31 14.31
N THR A 244 -17.27 -22.47 15.31
CA THR A 244 -17.49 -21.83 16.63
C THR A 244 -16.97 -20.40 16.77
N GLN A 245 -16.17 -19.91 15.82
CA GLN A 245 -15.59 -18.57 15.86
C GLN A 245 -16.15 -17.73 14.71
N LYS A 246 -16.65 -16.54 15.01
CA LYS A 246 -17.10 -15.55 14.03
C LYS A 246 -16.31 -14.27 14.21
N ILE A 247 -15.92 -13.65 13.10
CA ILE A 247 -15.39 -12.30 13.06
C ILE A 247 -16.45 -11.43 12.41
N THR A 248 -16.94 -10.43 13.14
CA THR A 248 -17.77 -9.37 12.58
C THR A 248 -16.86 -8.26 12.07
N MET A 249 -16.96 -7.94 10.78
CA MET A 249 -16.27 -6.84 10.14
C MET A 249 -17.24 -5.69 9.94
N VAL A 250 -16.80 -4.48 10.32
CA VAL A 250 -17.50 -3.24 10.03
C VAL A 250 -16.58 -2.38 9.17
N TYR A 251 -17.02 -2.05 7.97
CA TYR A 251 -16.26 -1.22 7.03
C TYR A 251 -17.13 -0.09 6.50
N PHE A 252 -16.50 0.92 5.89
CA PHE A 252 -17.19 2.11 5.44
C PHE A 252 -16.80 2.50 4.02
N GLN A 253 -17.71 3.19 3.34
CA GLN A 253 -17.50 3.79 2.04
C GLN A 253 -17.91 5.26 2.08
N LEU A 254 -17.21 6.09 1.31
CA LEU A 254 -17.68 7.45 1.03
C LEU A 254 -18.60 7.45 -0.18
N GLU A 255 -19.85 7.80 0.06
CA GLU A 255 -20.87 7.92 -0.98
C GLU A 255 -20.62 9.12 -1.90
N ASP A 256 -19.86 10.12 -1.49
CA ASP A 256 -19.62 11.29 -2.34
C ASP A 256 -18.45 11.11 -3.32
N LEU A 257 -17.77 9.97 -3.31
CA LEU A 257 -16.73 9.67 -4.28
C LEU A 257 -17.33 9.13 -5.60
N PRO A 258 -16.70 9.35 -6.76
CA PRO A 258 -17.07 8.67 -8.01
C PRO A 258 -16.90 7.15 -7.92
N ASP A 259 -17.70 6.38 -8.65
CA ASP A 259 -17.64 4.90 -8.66
C ASP A 259 -16.25 4.36 -9.02
N THR A 260 -15.53 5.05 -9.90
CA THR A 260 -14.16 4.69 -10.30
C THR A 260 -13.13 4.71 -9.16
N VAL A 261 -13.44 5.36 -8.03
CA VAL A 261 -12.57 5.46 -6.86
C VAL A 261 -13.26 5.02 -5.56
N ARG A 262 -14.51 4.54 -5.63
CA ARG A 262 -15.25 3.99 -4.48
C ARG A 262 -14.79 2.57 -4.12
N SER A 263 -14.30 1.82 -5.10
CA SER A 263 -13.74 0.48 -4.92
C SER A 263 -12.21 0.55 -5.01
N MET A 264 -11.55 0.79 -3.89
CA MET A 264 -10.12 0.53 -3.69
C MET A 264 -9.94 -0.35 -2.46
#